data_AF-A0A420DUU6-F1
#
_entry.id   AF-A0A420DUU6-F1
#
_cell.length_a   1.000
_cell.length_b   1.000
_cell.length_c   1.000
_cell.angle_alpha   90.00
_cell.angle_beta   90.00
_cell.angle_gamma   90.00
#
_symmetry.space_group_name_H-M   'P 1'
#
loop_
_entity.id
_entity.type
_entity.pdbx_description
1 polymer ?
#
loop_
_entity_poly.entity_id
_entity_poly.type
_entity_poly.pdbx_seq_one_letter_code
_entity_poly.pdbx_strand_id
1 'polypeptide(L)' 'MKKKYLIYIPLILILIIQIFDKNDDFVIIQYILLASMIIALLIKLFNRKKQV' A
#
# COMPACT_ATOMS: atom_id res chain seq x y z
N MET A 1 13.60 7.09 -15.70
CA MET A 1 13.46 6.11 -14.59
C MET A 1 12.29 6.50 -13.68
N LYS A 2 11.76 5.59 -12.86
CA LYS A 2 11.12 5.86 -11.54
C LYS A 2 9.60 5.74 -11.32
N LYS A 3 8.70 5.62 -12.30
CA LYS A 3 7.25 5.40 -11.97
C LYS A 3 6.93 4.02 -11.37
N LYS A 4 7.80 3.02 -11.58
CA LYS A 4 7.65 1.67 -11.03
C LYS A 4 7.74 1.64 -9.49
N TYR A 5 8.40 2.63 -8.88
CA TYR A 5 8.62 2.64 -7.43
C TYR A 5 7.50 3.31 -6.61
N LEU A 6 6.53 3.95 -7.26
CA LEU A 6 5.42 4.64 -6.58
C LEU A 6 4.56 3.71 -5.72
N ILE A 7 4.50 2.42 -6.06
CA ILE A 7 3.79 1.40 -5.26
C ILE A 7 4.48 1.13 -3.91
N TYR A 8 5.79 1.36 -3.81
CA TYR A 8 6.52 1.12 -2.56
C TYR A 8 6.42 2.28 -1.56
N ILE A 9 5.97 3.46 -2.00
CA ILE A 9 5.80 4.64 -1.13
C ILE A 9 4.82 4.35 0.04
N PRO A 10 3.58 3.88 -0.22
CA PRO A 10 2.66 3.52 0.87
C PRO A 10 3.20 2.37 1.75
N LEU A 11 3.97 1.45 1.16
CA LEU A 11 4.59 0.33 1.88
C LEU A 11 5.65 0.81 2.89
N ILE A 12 6.49 1.75 2.46
CA ILE A 12 7.50 2.40 3.32
C ILE A 12 6.80 3.21 4.42
N LEU A 13 5.70 3.89 4.10
CA LEU A 13 4.92 4.64 5.10
C LEU A 13 4.36 3.73 6.19
N ILE A 14 3.80 2.57 5.82
CA ILE A 14 3.31 1.56 6.77
C ILE A 14 4.45 1.08 7.66
N LEU A 15 5.61 0.75 7.09
CA LEU A 15 6.78 0.28 7.84
C LEU A 15 7.31 1.35 8.82
N ILE A 16 7.35 2.62 8.41
CA ILE A 16 7.75 3.71 9.30
C ILE A 16 6.76 3.84 10.45
N ILE A 17 5.45 3.89 10.16
CA ILE A 17 4.42 3.98 11.20
C ILE A 17 4.56 2.80 12.17
N GLN A 18 4.77 1.58 11.68
CA GLN A 18 4.93 0.39 12.51
C GLN A 18 6.19 0.42 13.39
N ILE A 19 7.28 1.04 12.94
CA ILE A 19 8.50 1.20 13.76
C ILE A 19 8.30 2.23 14.88
N PHE A 20 7.54 3.30 14.61
CA PHE A 20 7.27 4.35 15.59
C PHE A 20 6.12 4.00 16.54
N ASP A 21 5.16 3.21 16.08
CA ASP A 21 3.99 2.75 16.83
C ASP A 21 4.30 1.50 17.66
N LYS A 22 5.03 1.68 18.76
CA LYS A 22 5.42 0.59 19.66
C LYS A 22 4.28 0.01 20.50
N ASN A 23 3.14 0.71 20.56
CA ASN A 23 1.99 0.37 21.40
C ASN A 23 0.82 -0.19 20.59
N ASP A 24 1.00 -0.42 19.30
CA ASP A 24 -0.04 -0.90 18.37
C ASP A 24 -1.29 0.00 18.28
N ASP A 25 -1.17 1.28 18.69
CA ASP A 25 -2.30 2.22 18.77
C ASP A 25 -2.86 2.56 17.37
N PHE A 26 -2.03 2.44 16.33
CA PHE A 26 -2.36 2.79 14.95
C PHE A 26 -2.41 1.57 14.01
N VAL A 27 -2.42 0.34 14.54
CA VAL A 27 -2.52 -0.90 13.75
C VAL A 27 -3.75 -0.89 12.83
N ILE A 28 -4.89 -0.37 13.29
CA ILE A 28 -6.10 -0.24 12.47
C ILE A 28 -5.84 0.65 11.24
N ILE A 29 -5.13 1.77 11.42
CA ILE A 29 -4.80 2.68 10.32
C ILE A 29 -3.84 2.02 9.32
N GLN A 30 -2.86 1.26 9.82
CA GLN A 30 -1.93 0.49 8.99
C GLN A 30 -2.68 -0.56 8.14
N TYR A 31 -3.66 -1.27 8.71
CA TYR A 31 -4.48 -2.23 7.97
C TYR A 31 -5.38 -1.57 6.93
N ILE A 32 -5.97 -0.40 7.23
CA ILE A 32 -6.76 0.36 6.25
C ILE A 32 -5.88 0.79 5.06
N LEU A 33 -4.66 1.29 5.35
CA LEU A 33 -3.67 1.64 4.33
C LEU A 33 -3.32 0.44 3.46
N LEU A 34 -3.00 -0.70 4.08
CA LEU A 34 -2.66 -1.94 3.37
C LEU A 34 -3.82 -2.44 2.48
N ALA A 35 -5.04 -2.46 3.02
CA ALA A 35 -6.23 -2.87 2.29
C ALA A 35 -6.48 -1.99 1.06
N SER A 36 -6.35 -0.66 1.21
CA SER A 36 -6.49 0.28 0.09
C SER A 36 -5.46 0.02 -1.02
N MET A 37 -4.24 -0.35 -0.62
CA MET A 37 -3.14 -0.67 -1.54
C MET A 37 -3.42 -1.95 -2.32
N ILE A 38 -3.93 -2.99 -1.65
CA ILE A 38 -4.35 -4.26 -2.28
C ILE A 38 -5.47 -4.01 -3.28
N ILE A 39 -6.51 -3.24 -2.91
CA ILE A 39 -7.62 -2.91 -3.80
C ILE A 39 -7.12 -2.17 -5.04
N ALA A 40 -6.27 -1.16 -4.89
CA ALA A 40 -5.69 -0.43 -6.01
C ALA A 40 -4.87 -1.35 -6.94
N LEU A 41 -4.16 -2.33 -6.37
CA LEU A 41 -3.35 -3.29 -7.12
C LEU A 41 -4.23 -4.29 -7.88
N LEU A 42 -5.32 -4.76 -7.27
CA LEU A 42 -6.34 -5.58 -7.92
C LEU A 42 -7.00 -4.83 -9.08
N ILE A 43 -7.46 -3.59 -8.86
CA ILE A 43 -8.05 -2.74 -9.91
C ILE A 43 -7.07 -2.59 -11.09
N LYS A 44 -5.80 -2.32 -10.79
CA LYS A 44 -4.76 -2.20 -11.82
C LYS A 44 -4.54 -3.50 -12.59
N LEU A 45 -4.59 -4.65 -11.91
CA LEU A 45 -4.43 -5.97 -12.52
C LEU A 45 -5.62 -6.30 -13.44
N PHE A 46 -6.85 -6.06 -13.00
CA PHE A 46 -8.07 -6.29 -13.77
C PHE A 46 -8.17 -5.35 -14.97
N ASN A 47 -7.82 -4.07 -14.81
CA ASN A 47 -7.80 -3.11 -15.91
C ASN A 47 -6.70 -3.42 -16.94
N ARG A 48 -5.56 -3.98 -16.52
CA ARG A 48 -4.53 -4.46 -17.44
C ARG A 48 -5.02 -5.57 -18.36
N LYS A 49 -5.91 -6.44 -17.86
CA LYS A 49 -6.51 -7.53 -18.65
C LYS A 49 -7.44 -7.02 -19.76
N LYS A 50 -7.91 -5.76 -19.67
CA LYS A 50 -8.77 -5.11 -20.66
C LYS A 50 -7.98 -4.36 -21.75
N GLN A 51 -6.65 -4.27 -21.61
CA GLN A 51 -5.74 -3.57 -22.55
C GLN A 51 -4.74 -4.51 -23.25
N VAL A 52 -4.91 -5.83 -23.14
CA VAL A 52 -4.18 -6.84 -23.94
C VAL A 52 -5.15 -7.45 -24.94
#